data_AF-A0A1I6MFD9-F1
#
_entry.id   AF-A0A1I6MFD9-F1
#
_cell.length_a   1.000
_cell.length_b   1.000
_cell.length_c   1.000
_cell.angle_alpha   90.00
_cell.angle_beta   90.00
_cell.angle_gamma   90.00
#
_symmetry.space_group_name_H-M   'P 1'
#
loop_
_entity.id
_entity.type
_entity.pdbx_description
1 polymer ?
#
loop_
_entity_poly.entity_id
_entity_poly.type
_entity_poly.pdbx_seq_one_letter_code
_entity_poly.pdbx_strand_id
1 'polypeptide(L)'
;MKMKIGTPLPDDYQVSHEDLAESAATLMAHALLPLFAENMEESLAKANVEGIVTELAYLFDEGEITLGGKTYRPRLAFVDEGGAILPGAATLTHLHQLAEDPFEIAPEAGITFEEAEFVDE
;
A
#
# COMPACT_ATOMS: atom_id res chain seq x y z
N MET A 1 2.31 -12.23 -11.13
CA MET A 1 1.60 -12.43 -9.85
C MET A 1 0.65 -11.26 -9.66
N LYS A 2 -0.68 -11.49 -9.65
CA LYS A 2 -1.66 -10.45 -9.30
C LYS A 2 -2.17 -10.76 -7.90
N MET A 3 -1.69 -10.02 -6.91
CA MET A 3 -2.19 -10.14 -5.53
C MET A 3 -3.45 -9.28 -5.39
N LYS A 4 -4.47 -9.84 -4.74
CA LYS A 4 -5.72 -9.16 -4.45
C LYS A 4 -5.96 -9.15 -2.95
N ILE A 5 -6.42 -8.01 -2.50
CA ILE A 5 -6.77 -7.73 -1.12
C ILE A 5 -8.19 -7.16 -1.16
N GLY A 6 -9.14 -7.75 -0.43
CA GLY A 6 -10.54 -7.37 -0.54
C GLY A 6 -11.39 -7.78 0.65
N THR A 7 -12.46 -7.04 0.89
CA THR A 7 -13.49 -7.30 1.91
C THR A 7 -14.85 -6.88 1.37
N PRO A 8 -15.95 -7.57 1.70
CA PRO A 8 -17.28 -7.04 1.43
C PRO A 8 -17.53 -5.76 2.25
N LEU A 9 -17.96 -4.70 1.58
CA LEU A 9 -18.32 -3.43 2.22
C LEU A 9 -19.85 -3.29 2.32
N PRO A 10 -20.37 -2.56 3.32
CA PRO A 10 -21.77 -2.16 3.35
C PRO A 10 -22.18 -1.35 2.11
N ASP A 11 -23.44 -1.47 1.69
CA ASP A 11 -23.97 -0.85 0.46
C ASP A 11 -23.85 0.70 0.44
N ASP A 12 -23.79 1.33 1.61
CA ASP A 12 -23.70 2.78 1.80
C ASP A 12 -22.30 3.27 2.20
N TYR A 13 -21.32 2.35 2.30
CA TYR A 13 -19.97 2.71 2.67
C TYR A 13 -19.23 3.35 1.49
N GLN A 14 -18.72 4.56 1.71
CA GLN A 14 -17.89 5.25 0.74
C GLN A 14 -16.42 5.05 1.10
N VAL A 15 -15.70 4.30 0.27
CA VAL A 15 -14.25 4.11 0.40
C VAL A 15 -13.53 5.45 0.36
N SER A 16 -12.74 5.71 1.38
CA SER A 16 -11.85 6.87 1.45
C SER A 16 -10.46 6.54 0.95
N HIS A 17 -9.68 7.58 0.66
CA HIS A 17 -8.28 7.45 0.28
C HIS A 17 -7.40 6.90 1.42
N GLU A 18 -7.81 7.11 2.68
CA GLU A 18 -7.12 6.63 3.87
C GLU A 18 -7.25 5.11 4.03
N ASP A 19 -8.47 4.58 3.84
CA ASP A 19 -8.74 3.12 3.89
C ASP A 19 -7.87 2.34 2.89
N LEU A 20 -7.66 2.93 1.70
CA LEU A 20 -6.83 2.33 0.66
C LEU A 20 -5.33 2.52 0.91
N ALA A 21 -4.92 3.59 1.58
CA ALA A 21 -3.52 3.87 1.87
C ALA A 21 -2.93 2.84 2.85
N GLU A 22 -3.66 2.50 3.92
CA GLU A 22 -3.31 1.41 4.83
C GLU A 22 -3.22 0.07 4.08
N SER A 23 -4.27 -0.25 3.32
CA SER A 23 -4.32 -1.48 2.50
C SER A 23 -3.17 -1.58 1.49
N ALA A 24 -2.70 -0.45 0.97
CA ALA A 24 -1.60 -0.40 0.01
C ALA A 24 -0.25 -0.71 0.66
N ALA A 25 0.00 -0.25 1.89
CA ALA A 25 1.20 -0.60 2.64
C ALA A 25 1.29 -2.12 2.85
N THR A 26 0.16 -2.72 3.25
CA THR A 26 0.02 -4.17 3.38
C THR A 26 0.21 -4.91 2.06
N LEU A 27 -0.40 -4.42 0.97
CA LEU A 27 -0.21 -5.01 -0.36
C LEU A 27 1.25 -5.03 -0.77
N MET A 28 1.97 -3.93 -0.55
CA MET A 28 3.40 -3.83 -0.83
C MET A 28 4.21 -4.81 0.01
N ALA A 29 3.94 -4.89 1.32
CA ALA A 29 4.64 -5.80 2.21
C ALA A 29 4.46 -7.28 1.81
N HIS A 30 3.23 -7.70 1.55
CA HIS A 30 2.94 -9.07 1.12
C HIS A 30 3.48 -9.39 -0.29
N ALA A 31 3.57 -8.40 -1.17
CA ALA A 31 4.22 -8.58 -2.48
C ALA A 31 5.75 -8.72 -2.38
N LEU A 32 6.38 -8.03 -1.43
CA LEU A 32 7.83 -8.06 -1.23
C LEU A 32 8.30 -9.27 -0.41
N LEU A 33 7.50 -9.75 0.55
CA LEU A 33 7.88 -10.83 1.47
C LEU A 33 8.46 -12.08 0.79
N PRO A 34 7.89 -12.62 -0.30
CA PRO A 34 8.44 -13.80 -0.98
C PRO A 34 9.88 -13.59 -1.46
N LEU A 35 10.27 -12.36 -1.84
CA LEU A 35 11.61 -12.05 -2.34
C LEU A 35 12.70 -12.22 -1.26
N PHE A 36 12.32 -12.13 0.01
CA PHE A 36 13.23 -12.25 1.15
C PHE A 36 13.11 -13.60 1.85
N ALA A 37 11.88 -14.10 2.01
CA ALA A 37 11.56 -15.31 2.77
C ALA A 37 12.21 -16.59 2.19
N GLU A 38 12.60 -16.60 0.92
CA GLU A 38 13.35 -17.73 0.32
C GLU A 38 14.77 -17.89 0.89
N ASN A 39 15.37 -16.82 1.40
CA ASN A 39 16.80 -16.78 1.75
C ASN A 39 17.09 -16.48 3.22
N MET A 40 16.06 -16.26 4.05
CA MET A 40 16.21 -15.95 5.47
C MET A 40 14.99 -16.40 6.28
N GLU A 41 15.11 -16.39 7.61
CA GLU A 41 13.99 -16.69 8.50
C GLU A 41 12.86 -15.67 8.28
N GLU A 42 11.60 -16.12 8.37
CA GLU A 42 10.41 -15.30 8.10
C GLU A 42 10.36 -14.02 8.96
N SER A 43 10.75 -14.10 10.23
CA SER A 43 10.79 -12.92 11.12
C SER A 43 11.79 -11.86 10.63
N LEU A 44 12.95 -12.28 10.14
CA LEU A 44 13.96 -11.39 9.56
C LEU A 44 13.52 -10.86 8.18
N ALA A 45 12.84 -11.69 7.37
CA ALA A 45 12.27 -11.28 6.10
C ALA A 45 11.21 -10.19 6.30
N LYS A 46 10.30 -10.37 7.27
CA LYS A 46 9.29 -9.39 7.64
C LYS A 46 9.91 -8.07 8.09
N ALA A 47 10.88 -8.09 9.00
CA ALA A 47 11.56 -6.89 9.47
C ALA A 47 12.25 -6.11 8.33
N ASN A 48 12.87 -6.83 7.37
CA ASN A 48 13.48 -6.19 6.21
C ASN A 48 12.45 -5.54 5.28
N VAL A 49 11.33 -6.22 5.05
CA VAL A 49 10.25 -5.70 4.20
C VAL A 49 9.58 -4.49 4.84
N GLU A 50 9.31 -4.54 6.14
CA GLU A 50 8.77 -3.42 6.92
C GLU A 50 9.67 -2.17 6.79
N GLY A 51 10.99 -2.35 6.92
CA GLY A 51 11.96 -1.28 6.68
C GLY A 51 11.87 -0.71 5.27
N ILE A 52 11.75 -1.55 4.23
CA ILE A 52 11.61 -1.09 2.84
C ILE A 52 10.31 -0.31 2.62
N VAL A 53 9.19 -0.82 3.13
CA VAL A 53 7.88 -0.18 2.98
C VAL A 53 7.86 1.17 3.70
N THR A 54 8.46 1.26 4.88
CA THR A 54 8.63 2.51 5.64
C THR A 54 9.44 3.54 4.84
N GLU A 55 10.58 3.16 4.27
CA GLU A 55 11.41 4.06 3.45
C GLU A 55 10.68 4.53 2.18
N LEU A 56 9.92 3.64 1.53
CA LEU A 56 9.07 4.01 0.40
C LEU A 56 7.99 5.01 0.82
N ALA A 57 7.39 4.84 2.00
CA ALA A 57 6.39 5.75 2.53
C ALA A 57 6.99 7.14 2.81
N TYR A 58 8.18 7.21 3.41
CA TYR A 58 8.92 8.47 3.57
C TYR A 58 9.21 9.15 2.24
N LEU A 59 9.56 8.40 1.18
CA LEU A 59 9.73 8.97 -0.15
C LEU A 59 8.45 9.65 -0.67
N PHE A 60 7.27 9.09 -0.40
CA PHE A 60 6.00 9.71 -0.78
C PHE A 60 5.61 10.92 0.08
N ASP A 61 6.16 11.03 1.28
CA ASP A 61 5.87 12.13 2.20
C ASP A 61 6.80 13.32 2.01
N GLU A 62 8.09 13.04 1.87
CA GLU A 62 9.16 14.04 1.88
C GLU A 62 9.86 14.19 0.53
N GLY A 63 9.60 13.30 -0.43
CA GLY A 63 10.21 13.37 -1.75
C GLY A 63 9.89 14.68 -2.45
N GLU A 64 10.91 15.31 -3.03
CA GLU A 64 10.74 16.54 -3.81
C GLU A 64 11.43 16.41 -5.17
N ILE A 65 10.69 16.80 -6.20
CA ILE A 65 11.18 16.87 -7.57
C ILE A 65 11.10 18.33 -7.99
N THR A 66 12.25 18.93 -8.31
CA THR A 66 12.31 20.33 -8.78
C THR A 66 12.51 20.39 -10.28
N LEU A 67 11.55 20.95 -11.01
CA LEU A 67 11.59 21.10 -12.47
C LEU A 67 11.11 22.50 -12.87
N GLY A 68 11.94 23.23 -13.62
CA GLY A 68 11.59 24.57 -14.12
C GLY A 68 11.29 25.60 -13.01
N GLY A 69 11.96 25.49 -11.86
CA GLY A 69 11.75 26.38 -10.71
C GLY A 69 10.49 26.10 -9.89
N LYS A 70 9.81 24.97 -10.15
CA LYS A 70 8.67 24.49 -9.36
C LYS A 70 9.01 23.20 -8.65
N THR A 71 8.52 23.05 -7.42
CA THR A 71 8.63 21.83 -6.62
C THR A 71 7.36 21.00 -6.74
N TYR A 72 7.53 19.71 -7.00
CA TYR A 72 6.48 18.71 -7.07
C TYR A 72 6.76 17.65 -6.01
N ARG A 73 5.73 17.20 -5.29
CA ARG A 73 5.84 16.11 -4.32
C ARG A 73 5.09 14.89 -4.85
N PRO A 74 5.69 13.69 -4.82
CA PRO A 74 4.99 12.48 -5.20
C PRO A 74 3.84 12.23 -4.22
N ARG A 75 2.74 11.66 -4.71
CA ARG A 75 1.60 11.25 -3.91
C ARG A 75 1.04 9.95 -4.48
N LEU A 76 0.58 9.06 -3.60
CA LEU A 76 -0.15 7.88 -4.00
C LEU A 76 -1.58 8.27 -4.36
N ALA A 77 -2.02 7.94 -5.57
CA ALA A 77 -3.37 8.18 -6.05
C ALA A 77 -4.05 6.84 -6.34
N PHE A 78 -5.21 6.58 -5.74
CA PHE A 78 -6.01 5.40 -6.04
C PHE A 78 -6.98 5.72 -7.16
N VAL A 79 -7.14 4.76 -8.07
CA VAL A 79 -7.98 4.90 -9.26
C VAL A 79 -8.98 3.75 -9.25
N ASP A 80 -10.25 4.07 -9.44
CA ASP A 80 -11.31 3.06 -9.55
C ASP A 80 -11.28 2.32 -10.90
N GLU A 81 -12.15 1.33 -11.06
CA GLU A 81 -12.25 0.56 -12.31
C GLU A 81 -12.65 1.41 -13.53
N GLY A 82 -13.28 2.56 -13.31
CA GLY A 82 -13.66 3.53 -14.34
C GLY A 82 -12.54 4.50 -14.72
N GLY A 83 -11.40 4.46 -14.04
CA GLY A 83 -10.29 5.39 -14.26
C GLY A 83 -10.40 6.70 -13.48
N ALA A 84 -11.36 6.84 -12.57
CA ALA A 84 -11.50 8.03 -11.74
C ALA A 84 -10.57 7.97 -10.52
N ILE A 85 -9.86 9.07 -10.25
CA ILE A 85 -9.04 9.19 -9.04
C ILE A 85 -9.97 9.39 -7.84
N LEU A 86 -9.76 8.60 -6.78
CA LEU A 86 -10.52 8.76 -5.55
C LEU A 86 -10.25 10.12 -4.90
N PRO A 87 -11.27 10.75 -4.30
CA PRO A 87 -11.10 12.02 -3.59
C PRO A 87 -10.16 11.84 -2.38
N GLY A 88 -9.30 12.82 -2.13
CA GLY A 88 -8.42 12.85 -0.94
C GLY A 88 -6.94 12.59 -1.22
N ALA A 89 -6.55 12.21 -2.45
CA ALA A 89 -5.15 11.98 -2.81
C ALA A 89 -4.21 13.18 -2.53
N ALA A 90 -4.74 14.42 -2.61
CA ALA A 90 -3.98 15.63 -2.33
C ALA A 90 -3.87 15.98 -0.83
N THR A 91 -4.74 15.41 0.01
CA THR A 91 -4.88 15.76 1.44
C THR A 91 -4.24 14.73 2.37
N LEU A 92 -3.83 13.57 1.87
CA LEU A 92 -3.09 12.61 2.66
C LEU A 92 -1.74 13.22 3.05
N THR A 93 -1.54 13.39 4.35
CA THR A 93 -0.40 14.17 4.85
C THR A 93 0.84 13.30 4.98
N HIS A 94 0.67 12.06 5.47
CA HIS A 94 1.77 11.16 5.82
C HIS A 94 1.44 9.67 5.57
N LEU A 95 1.95 9.09 4.50
CA LEU A 95 1.83 7.66 4.19
C LEU A 95 2.59 6.79 5.18
N HIS A 96 3.71 7.27 5.74
CA HIS A 96 4.51 6.47 6.70
C HIS A 96 3.74 6.12 7.98
N GLN A 97 2.82 7.00 8.42
CA GLN A 97 1.98 6.77 9.59
C GLN A 97 0.97 5.63 9.37
N LEU A 98 0.61 5.37 8.12
CA LEU A 98 -0.31 4.29 7.73
C LEU A 98 0.42 2.99 7.39
N ALA A 99 1.76 3.01 7.43
CA ALA A 99 2.62 1.90 7.07
C ALA A 99 3.45 1.36 8.25
N GLU A 100 3.16 1.79 9.48
CA GLU A 100 3.92 1.45 10.69
C GLU A 100 3.90 -0.06 10.98
N ASP A 101 2.75 -0.72 10.78
CA ASP A 101 2.59 -2.17 10.98
C ASP A 101 2.01 -2.85 9.73
N PRO A 102 2.75 -2.95 8.61
CA PRO A 102 2.18 -3.30 7.31
C PRO A 102 1.71 -4.76 7.21
N PHE A 103 2.11 -5.62 8.15
CA PHE A 103 1.62 -7.01 8.24
C PHE A 103 0.44 -7.18 9.21
N GLU A 104 0.11 -6.16 10.00
CA GLU A 104 -1.06 -6.17 10.87
C GLU A 104 -2.18 -5.39 10.20
N ILE A 105 -3.21 -6.10 9.74
CA ILE A 105 -4.44 -5.44 9.31
C ILE A 105 -5.37 -5.35 10.52
N ALA A 106 -5.89 -4.15 10.79
CA ALA A 106 -6.96 -3.98 11.77
C ALA A 106 -8.11 -4.97 11.51
N PRO A 107 -8.53 -5.79 12.49
CA PRO A 107 -9.60 -6.77 12.30
C PRO A 107 -10.90 -6.18 11.76
N GLU A 108 -11.20 -4.92 12.12
CA GLU A 108 -12.33 -4.14 11.59
C GLU A 108 -12.26 -3.84 10.08
N ALA A 109 -11.07 -3.84 9.47
CA ALA A 109 -10.94 -3.64 8.03
C ALA A 109 -11.45 -4.85 7.23
N GLY A 110 -11.60 -6.03 7.87
CA GLY A 110 -12.21 -7.23 7.28
C GLY A 110 -11.48 -7.77 6.04
N ILE A 111 -10.26 -7.30 5.79
CA ILE A 111 -9.51 -7.57 4.58
C ILE A 111 -9.12 -9.05 4.50
N THR A 112 -9.42 -9.65 3.35
CA THR A 112 -8.97 -11.00 2.97
C THR A 112 -7.94 -10.90 1.86
N PHE A 113 -6.91 -11.75 1.93
CA PHE A 113 -5.93 -11.91 0.86
C PHE A 113 -6.35 -13.05 -0.04
N GLU A 114 -6.46 -12.79 -1.35
CA GLU A 114 -6.59 -13.85 -2.34
C GLU A 114 -5.18 -14.27 -2.79
N GLU A 115 -4.92 -15.57 -2.76
CA GLU A 115 -3.67 -16.13 -3.33
C GLU A 115 -3.54 -15.72 -4.80
N ALA A 116 -2.34 -15.38 -5.20
CA ALA A 116 -2.12 -14.92 -6.56
C ALA A 116 -2.41 -16.02 -7.58
N GLU A 117 -3.32 -15.76 -8.51
CA GLU A 117 -3.56 -16.65 -9.64
C GLU A 117 -2.30 -16.69 -10.53
N PHE A 118 -1.71 -17.87 -10.69
CA PHE A 118 -0.69 -18.13 -11.70
C PHE A 118 -1.40 -18.32 -13.04
N VAL A 119 -1.10 -17.46 -14.01
CA VAL A 119 -1.47 -17.72 -15.41
C VAL A 119 -0.37 -18.65 -15.94
N ASP A 120 -0.68 -19.93 -16.09
CA ASP A 120 0.17 -20.85 -16.84
C ASP A 120 0.21 -20.37 -18.30
N GLU A 121 1.40 -20.01 -18.79
CA GLU A 121 1.65 -19.72 -20.23
C GLU A 121 1.58 -20.98 -21.10
#